data_AF-A0A4Y2S5Q1-F1
#
_entry.id   AF-A0A4Y2S5Q1-F1
#
_cell.length_a   1.000
_cell.length_b   1.000
_cell.length_c   1.000
_cell.angle_alpha   90.00
_cell.angle_beta   90.00
_cell.angle_gamma   90.00
#
_symmetry.space_group_name_H-M   'P 1'
#
loop_
_entity.id
_entity.type
_entity.pdbx_description
1 polymer ?
#
loop_
_entity_poly.entity_id
_entity_poly.type
_entity_poly.pdbx_seq_one_letter_code
_entity_poly.pdbx_strand_id
1 'polypeptide(L)'
;MSYDEIVTQVRKPNSDDNNSESDEDEVIETSKISSSDAFECFTKGLLWLEQQTDSDSTELMLLKQLWDRPAKRRQSCLRQSNLPFKPM
;
A
#
# COMPACT_ATOMS: atom_id res chain seq x y z
N MET A 1 -11.56 24.74 -1.13
CA MET A 1 -11.17 23.89 -2.26
C MET A 1 -12.08 22.67 -2.23
N SER A 2 -12.88 22.45 -3.27
CA SER A 2 -13.86 21.35 -3.35
C SER A 2 -13.47 20.39 -4.46
N TYR A 3 -13.82 19.10 -4.34
CA TYR A 3 -13.44 18.04 -5.28
C TYR A 3 -13.88 18.30 -6.74
N ASP A 4 -14.99 19.02 -6.95
CA ASP A 4 -15.48 19.40 -8.28
C ASP A 4 -14.53 20.33 -9.05
N GLU A 5 -13.73 21.13 -8.34
CA GLU A 5 -12.74 22.05 -8.94
C GLU A 5 -11.51 21.29 -9.48
N ILE A 6 -11.22 20.10 -8.94
CA ILE A 6 -10.07 19.28 -9.33
C ILE A 6 -10.39 18.46 -10.59
N VAL A 7 -11.60 17.90 -10.68
CA VAL A 7 -12.03 17.04 -11.81
C VAL A 7 -12.16 17.85 -13.11
N THR A 8 -12.52 19.13 -13.01
CA THR A 8 -12.68 20.02 -14.18
C THR A 8 -11.34 20.46 -14.77
N GLN A 9 -10.26 20.45 -13.99
CA GLN A 9 -8.92 20.79 -14.47
C GLN A 9 -8.30 19.65 -15.29
N VAL A 10 -8.56 18.40 -14.90
CA VAL A 10 -8.07 17.17 -15.57
C VAL A 10 -8.71 16.97 -16.96
N ARG A 11 -9.91 17.51 -17.20
CA ARG A 11 -10.67 17.26 -18.44
C ARG A 11 -10.44 18.28 -19.56
N LYS A 12 -9.43 19.16 -19.45
CA LYS A 12 -9.03 20.04 -20.56
C LYS A 12 -8.00 19.31 -21.43
N PRO A 13 -8.33 18.89 -22.67
CA PRO A 13 -7.30 18.60 -23.65
C PRO A 13 -6.84 19.94 -24.21
N ASN A 14 -5.66 20.41 -23.80
CA ASN A 14 -4.99 21.49 -24.51
C ASN A 14 -4.58 20.97 -25.88
N SER A 15 -5.10 21.66 -26.88
CA SER A 15 -5.03 21.33 -28.30
C SER A 15 -3.65 21.63 -28.90
N ASP A 16 -3.09 20.59 -29.50
CA ASP A 16 -2.19 20.49 -30.68
C ASP A 16 -0.70 20.89 -30.63
N ASP A 17 0.11 19.83 -30.81
CA ASP A 17 1.23 19.66 -31.76
C ASP A 17 2.52 20.47 -31.56
N ASN A 18 3.56 19.84 -31.00
CA ASN A 18 4.51 19.02 -31.77
C ASN A 18 5.80 18.77 -30.97
N ASN A 19 6.27 17.52 -31.04
CA ASN A 19 7.66 17.11 -30.91
C ASN A 19 8.27 16.89 -29.50
N SER A 20 8.28 15.60 -29.12
CA SER A 20 9.29 14.96 -28.25
C SER A 20 9.29 15.37 -26.78
N GLU A 21 8.20 15.12 -26.06
CA GLU A 21 8.31 14.86 -24.63
C GLU A 21 8.48 13.35 -24.48
N SER A 22 9.69 12.95 -24.11
CA SER A 22 10.01 11.58 -23.77
C SER A 22 8.96 11.08 -22.78
N ASP A 23 8.40 9.89 -23.00
CA ASP A 23 7.87 9.06 -21.91
C ASP A 23 9.07 8.69 -21.01
N GLU A 24 9.69 9.68 -20.39
CA GLU A 24 10.30 9.48 -19.10
C GLU A 24 9.13 9.24 -18.15
N ASP A 25 8.63 7.99 -18.22
CA ASP A 25 8.19 7.23 -17.05
C ASP A 25 8.98 7.82 -15.90
N GLU A 26 8.35 8.67 -15.11
CA GLU A 26 8.96 9.27 -13.94
C GLU A 26 9.46 8.05 -13.17
N VAL A 27 10.76 7.78 -13.28
CA VAL A 27 11.39 6.65 -12.62
C VAL A 27 11.33 7.08 -11.18
N ILE A 28 10.21 6.76 -10.53
CA ILE A 28 10.04 6.91 -9.11
C ILE A 28 11.23 6.15 -8.59
N GLU A 29 12.19 6.89 -8.06
CA GLU A 29 13.44 6.36 -7.60
C GLU A 29 13.06 5.32 -6.56
N THR A 30 13.05 4.05 -6.97
CA THR A 30 12.66 2.94 -6.10
C THR A 30 13.85 2.66 -5.21
N SER A 31 14.14 3.64 -4.36
CA SER A 31 14.98 3.48 -3.19
C SER A 31 14.53 2.19 -2.54
N LYS A 32 15.45 1.22 -2.45
CA LYS A 32 15.18 -0.10 -1.88
C LYS A 32 14.81 0.10 -0.42
N ILE A 33 13.52 0.30 -0.17
CA ILE A 33 12.97 0.39 1.17
C ILE A 33 13.21 -0.96 1.84
N SER A 34 13.79 -0.92 3.03
CA SER A 34 13.97 -2.14 3.80
C SER A 34 12.60 -2.65 4.27
N SER A 35 12.48 -3.95 4.52
CA SER A 35 11.23 -4.50 5.03
C SER A 35 10.84 -3.93 6.40
N SER A 36 11.81 -3.48 7.21
CA SER A 36 11.51 -2.79 8.48
C SER A 36 10.92 -1.41 8.25
N ASP A 37 11.48 -0.64 7.33
CA ASP A 37 11.02 0.73 7.06
C ASP A 37 9.63 0.71 6.43
N ALA A 38 9.36 -0.25 5.53
CA ALA A 38 8.02 -0.49 5.00
C ALA A 38 7.02 -0.82 6.11
N PHE A 39 7.41 -1.65 7.09
CA PHE A 39 6.55 -2.00 8.21
C PHE A 39 6.26 -0.79 9.11
N GLU A 40 7.30 0.00 9.43
CA GLU A 40 7.15 1.19 10.25
C GLU A 40 6.25 2.23 9.58
N CYS A 41 6.46 2.51 8.28
CA CYS A 41 5.61 3.41 7.50
C CYS A 41 4.15 2.95 7.49
N PHE A 42 3.90 1.65 7.29
CA PHE A 42 2.54 1.11 7.32
C PHE A 42 1.89 1.28 8.70
N THR A 43 2.60 0.99 9.78
CA THR A 43 2.06 1.18 11.15
C THR A 43 1.73 2.64 11.46
N LYS A 44 2.59 3.58 11.03
CA LYS A 44 2.33 5.02 11.19
C LYS A 44 1.11 5.46 10.38
N GLY A 45 0.99 4.99 9.14
CA GLY A 45 -0.17 5.27 8.28
C GLY A 45 -1.48 4.73 8.85
N LEU A 46 -1.44 3.51 9.40
CA LEU A 46 -2.63 2.90 10.02
C LEU A 46 -3.07 3.65 11.28
N LEU A 47 -2.11 4.07 12.12
CA LEU A 47 -2.39 4.87 13.32
C LEU A 47 -2.94 6.26 12.97
N TRP A 48 -2.47 6.85 11.87
CA TRP A 48 -2.98 8.13 11.36
C TRP A 48 -4.41 7.97 10.82
N LEU A 49 -4.68 6.88 10.09
CA LEU A 49 -6.02 6.59 9.56
C LEU A 49 -7.01 6.30 10.71
N GLU A 50 -6.60 5.59 11.76
CA GLU A 50 -7.45 5.33 12.93
C GLU A 50 -7.82 6.61 13.70
N GLN A 51 -6.99 7.65 13.62
CA GLN A 51 -7.24 8.96 14.25
C GLN A 51 -8.16 9.87 13.45
N GLN A 52 -8.48 9.57 12.19
CA GLN A 52 -9.44 10.37 11.46
C GLN A 52 -10.87 10.16 12.00
N THR A 53 -11.63 11.25 12.12
CA THR A 53 -13.00 11.30 12.65
C THR A 53 -14.04 10.57 11.80
N ASP A 54 -13.67 10.23 10.58
CA ASP A 54 -14.56 9.79 9.50
C ASP A 54 -14.10 8.45 8.89
N SER A 55 -13.15 7.79 9.55
CA SER A 55 -12.67 6.47 9.12
C SER A 55 -13.75 5.40 9.29
N ASP A 56 -14.06 4.70 8.21
CA ASP A 56 -14.93 3.52 8.25
C ASP A 56 -14.21 2.37 8.96
N SER A 57 -14.77 1.96 10.10
CA SER A 57 -14.30 0.84 10.91
C SER A 57 -14.11 -0.46 10.11
N THR A 58 -14.88 -0.67 9.04
CA THR A 58 -14.81 -1.85 8.19
C THR A 58 -13.54 -1.83 7.35
N GLU A 59 -13.19 -0.67 6.77
CA GLU A 59 -11.98 -0.50 5.99
C GLU A 59 -10.73 -0.65 6.87
N LEU A 60 -10.74 -0.06 8.07
CA LEU A 60 -9.69 -0.24 9.07
C LEU A 60 -9.52 -1.72 9.47
N MET A 61 -10.62 -2.44 9.67
CA MET A 61 -10.58 -3.87 10.00
C MET A 61 -9.97 -4.70 8.86
N LEU A 62 -10.36 -4.43 7.62
CA LEU A 62 -9.84 -5.15 6.45
C LEU A 62 -8.34 -4.90 6.24
N LEU A 63 -7.89 -3.65 6.42
CA LEU A 63 -6.47 -3.29 6.35
C LEU A 63 -5.64 -4.02 7.41
N LYS A 64 -6.14 -4.06 8.65
CA LYS A 64 -5.49 -4.79 9.75
C LYS A 64 -5.40 -6.29 9.46
N GLN A 65 -6.48 -6.90 8.95
CA GLN A 65 -6.50 -8.32 8.58
C GLN A 65 -5.54 -8.66 7.44
N LEU A 66 -5.43 -7.79 6.43
CA LEU A 66 -4.52 -7.97 5.30
C LEU A 66 -3.06 -8.08 5.78
N TRP A 67 -2.71 -7.31 6.81
CA TRP A 67 -1.38 -7.28 7.39
C TRP A 67 -1.11 -8.37 8.43
N ASP A 68 -2.12 -8.79 9.20
CA ASP A 68 -1.99 -9.93 10.11
C ASP A 68 -1.82 -11.27 9.38
N ARG A 69 -2.32 -11.36 8.14
CA ARG A 69 -2.27 -12.58 7.31
C ARG A 69 -0.83 -13.09 7.06
N PRO A 70 0.16 -12.26 6.67
CA PRO A 70 1.55 -12.71 6.58
C PRO A 70 2.16 -13.08 7.94
N ALA A 71 1.80 -12.40 9.04
CA ALA A 71 2.25 -12.78 10.38
C ALA A 71 1.74 -14.18 10.78
N LYS A 72 0.47 -14.48 10.48
CA LYS A 72 -0.17 -15.78 10.75
C LYS A 72 0.44 -16.92 9.92
N ARG A 73 0.78 -16.66 8.66
CA ARG A 73 1.49 -17.63 7.79
C ARG A 73 2.89 -17.95 8.33
N ARG A 74 3.63 -16.95 8.81
CA ARG A 74 4.95 -17.18 9.42
C ARG A 74 4.84 -18.05 10.68
N GLN A 75 3.85 -17.82 11.53
CA GLN A 75 3.62 -18.62 12.73
C GLN A 75 3.21 -20.08 12.43
N SER A 76 2.34 -20.30 11.43
CA SER A 76 1.89 -21.63 11.07
C SER A 76 3.01 -22.50 10.49
N CYS A 77 3.89 -21.93 9.66
CA CYS A 77 5.04 -22.65 9.10
C CYS A 77 6.05 -23.07 10.18
N LEU A 78 6.30 -22.20 11.17
CA LEU A 78 7.13 -22.54 12.34
C LEU A 78 6.54 -23.70 13.15
N ARG A 79 5.22 -23.79 13.26
CA ARG A 79 4.58 -24.91 13.97
C ARG A 79 4.63 -26.21 13.17
N GLN A 80 4.57 -26.15 11.84
CA GLN A 80 4.73 -27.34 11.00
C GLN A 80 6.14 -27.94 11.06
N SER A 81 7.19 -27.11 11.13
CA SER A 81 8.57 -27.60 11.27
C SER A 81 8.88 -28.21 12.64
N ASN A 82 8.01 -28.02 13.65
CA ASN A 82 8.15 -28.62 14.98
C ASN A 82 7.46 -29.98 15.12
N LEU A 83 6.78 -30.47 14.06
CA LEU A 83 6.24 -31.82 14.05
C LEU A 83 7.32 -32.79 13.56
N PRO A 84 7.54 -33.93 14.23
CA PRO A 84 8.51 -34.91 13.77
C PRO A 84 8.06 -35.41 12.39
N PHE A 85 8.84 -35.08 11.36
CA PHE A 85 8.70 -35.68 10.05
C PHE A 85 8.92 -37.19 10.22
N LYS A 86 7.87 -37.98 10.02
CA LYS A 86 7.97 -39.44 9.93
C LYS A 86 8.06 -39.80 8.46
N PRO A 87 9.24 -40.21 7.94
CA PRO A 87 9.32 -40.75 6.60
C PRO A 87 8.63 -42.13 6.56
N MET A 88 7.92 -42.42 5.46
CA MET A 88 7.44 -43.77 5.13
C MET A 88 8.60 -44.64 4.66
#